data_AF-A0A7R8VY44-F1
#
_entry.id   AF-A0A7R8VY44-F1
#
_cell.length_a   1.000
_cell.length_b   1.000
_cell.length_c   1.000
_cell.angle_alpha   90.00
_cell.angle_beta   90.00
_cell.angle_gamma   90.00
#
_symmetry.space_group_name_H-M   'P 1'
#
loop_
_entity.id
_entity.type
_entity.pdbx_description
1 polymer ?
#
loop_
_entity_poly.entity_id
_entity_poly.type
_entity_poly.pdbx_seq_one_letter_code
_entity_poly.pdbx_strand_id
1 'polypeptide(L)'
;YDYRHHIEALRLRKKEERELKEAGNKRAKEIAEQNYRDRMRELERKDIELELEERRRMEIKKNLINDAAKKQDEPVDDSKLVEAMFDFLPDSSSEAPATARETSIFMDLPAPKADPQEIITPMQTTAEDEEDLSEFKFQKFAATYFQGNITHQYSRKPLKHPLLPLHTQGDQL
;
A
#
# COMPACT_ATOMS: atom_id res chain seq x y z
N TYR A 1 7.08 -1.72 22.07
CA TYR A 1 8.27 -1.29 21.31
C TYR A 1 9.36 -0.77 22.27
N ASP A 2 8.95 -0.14 23.37
CA ASP A 2 9.80 0.51 24.39
C ASP A 2 10.78 -0.38 25.14
N TYR A 3 10.40 -1.62 25.47
CA TYR A 3 11.25 -2.49 26.31
C TYR A 3 12.61 -2.80 25.67
N ARG A 4 12.66 -2.94 24.33
CA ARG A 4 13.91 -3.20 23.60
C ARG A 4 14.83 -1.97 23.60
N HIS A 5 14.27 -0.79 23.36
CA HIS A 5 15.01 0.48 23.39
C HIS A 5 15.56 0.78 24.79
N HIS A 6 14.78 0.49 25.83
CA HIS A 6 15.22 0.67 27.20
C HIS A 6 16.40 -0.25 27.57
N ILE A 7 16.35 -1.53 27.18
CA ILE A 7 17.46 -2.47 27.39
C ILE A 7 18.72 -2.02 26.63
N GLU A 8 18.55 -1.55 25.40
CA GLU A 8 19.64 -1.09 24.53
C GLU A 8 20.31 0.17 25.10
N ALA A 9 19.52 1.17 25.52
CA ALA A 9 20.01 2.36 26.21
C ALA A 9 20.73 2.03 27.53
N LEU A 10 20.22 1.08 28.33
CA LEU A 10 20.88 0.62 29.56
C LEU A 10 22.20 -0.11 29.29
N ARG A 11 22.26 -0.88 28.20
CA ARG A 11 23.48 -1.56 27.76
C ARG A 11 24.54 -0.54 27.33
N LEU A 12 24.16 0.49 26.57
CA LEU A 12 25.04 1.59 26.18
C LEU A 12 25.57 2.35 27.39
N ARG A 13 24.71 2.68 28.37
CA ARG A 13 25.13 3.34 29.62
C ARG A 13 26.24 2.56 30.33
N LYS A 14 26.07 1.25 30.48
CA LYS A 14 27.07 0.38 31.13
C LYS A 14 28.39 0.30 30.36
N LYS A 15 28.31 0.33 29.02
CA LYS A 15 29.49 0.31 28.15
C LYS A 15 30.27 1.63 28.29
N GLU A 16 29.60 2.76 28.15
CA GLU A 16 30.21 4.10 28.27
C GLU A 16 30.80 4.34 29.66
N GLU A 17 30.10 3.95 30.73
CA GLU A 17 30.64 4.06 32.10
C GLU A 17 31.96 3.31 32.25
N ARG A 18 32.08 2.11 31.64
CA ARG A 18 33.29 1.30 31.70
C ARG A 18 34.43 1.94 30.92
N GLU A 19 34.17 2.37 29.69
CA GLU A 19 35.16 3.03 28.83
C GLU A 19 35.69 4.33 29.48
N LEU A 20 34.81 5.12 30.08
CA LEU A 20 35.19 6.35 30.79
C LEU A 20 35.97 6.06 32.08
N LYS A 21 35.67 4.97 32.80
CA LYS A 21 36.46 4.53 33.95
C LYS A 21 37.84 4.06 33.53
N GLU A 22 37.95 3.28 32.46
CA GLU A 22 39.22 2.82 31.89
C GLU A 22 40.09 4.00 31.43
N ALA A 23 39.47 5.06 30.90
CA ALA A 23 40.15 6.32 30.57
C ALA A 23 40.54 7.19 31.79
N GLY A 24 40.29 6.74 33.02
CA GLY A 24 40.64 7.45 34.25
C GLY A 24 39.71 8.62 34.62
N ASN A 25 38.51 8.69 34.03
CA ASN A 25 37.58 9.78 34.28
C ASN A 25 36.83 9.59 35.62
N LYS A 26 37.08 10.47 36.59
CA LYS A 26 36.46 10.44 37.93
C LYS A 26 34.94 10.62 37.91
N ARG A 27 34.38 11.21 36.86
CA ARG A 27 32.93 11.44 36.67
C ARG A 27 32.29 10.49 35.65
N ALA A 28 32.95 9.37 35.33
CA ALA A 28 32.46 8.39 34.35
C ALA A 28 30.98 8.00 34.52
N LYS A 29 30.54 7.79 35.77
CA LYS A 29 29.14 7.42 36.09
C LYS A 29 28.14 8.54 35.78
N GLU A 30 28.50 9.78 36.09
CA GLU A 30 27.65 10.95 35.88
C GLU A 30 27.49 11.24 34.38
N ILE A 31 28.59 11.16 33.62
CA ILE A 31 28.60 11.37 32.17
C ILE A 31 27.78 10.28 31.46
N ALA A 32 27.99 9.01 31.80
CA ALA A 32 27.24 7.91 31.20
C ALA A 32 25.73 7.99 31.53
N GLU A 33 25.38 8.39 32.76
CA GLU A 33 23.99 8.59 33.17
C GLU A 33 23.35 9.78 32.44
N GLN A 34 24.08 10.87 32.23
CA GLN A 34 23.61 12.01 31.45
C GLN A 34 23.34 11.62 29.99
N ASN A 35 24.28 10.92 29.35
CA ASN A 35 24.11 10.42 27.99
C ASN A 35 22.93 9.46 27.87
N TYR A 36 22.68 8.64 28.89
CA TYR A 36 21.51 7.77 28.95
C TYR A 36 20.21 8.57 29.00
N ARG A 37 20.13 9.60 29.85
CA ARG A 37 18.94 10.47 29.96
C ARG A 37 18.66 11.21 28.67
N ASP A 38 19.69 11.71 28.01
CA ASP A 38 19.54 12.44 26.76
C ASP A 38 19.04 11.52 25.63
N ARG A 39 19.52 10.26 25.57
CA ARG A 39 18.98 9.24 24.66
C ARG A 39 17.51 8.92 24.94
N MET A 40 17.13 8.76 26.21
CA MET A 40 15.73 8.51 26.57
C MET A 40 14.82 9.67 26.15
N ARG A 41 15.27 10.92 26.36
CA ARG A 41 14.51 12.11 25.96
C ARG A 41 14.34 12.20 24.44
N GLU A 42 15.36 11.87 23.67
CA GLU A 42 15.27 11.84 22.21
C GLU A 42 14.30 10.76 21.70
N LEU A 43 14.29 9.59 22.35
CA LEU A 43 13.32 8.54 22.02
C LEU A 43 11.88 9.01 22.29
N GLU A 44 11.63 9.55 23.49
CA GLU A 44 10.31 10.12 23.84
C GLU A 44 9.88 11.22 22.86
N ARG A 45 10.80 12.11 22.47
CA ARG A 45 10.52 13.17 21.50
C ARG A 45 10.08 12.61 20.15
N LYS A 46 10.79 11.59 19.65
CA LYS A 46 10.46 10.94 18.37
C LYS A 46 9.13 10.19 18.42
N ASP A 47 8.84 9.53 19.54
CA ASP A 47 7.57 8.83 19.73
C ASP A 47 6.39 9.81 19.71
N ILE A 48 6.52 10.96 20.39
CA ILE A 48 5.52 12.03 20.37
C ILE A 48 5.34 12.62 18.96
N GLU A 49 6.43 12.84 18.23
CA GLU A 49 6.39 13.34 16.86
C GLU A 49 5.65 12.38 15.93
N LEU A 50 5.95 11.09 16.02
CA LEU A 50 5.30 10.04 15.24
C LEU A 50 3.82 9.89 15.59
N GLU A 51 3.46 9.98 16.88
CA GLU A 51 2.07 9.97 17.31
C GLU A 51 1.29 11.17 16.75
N LEU A 52 1.91 12.35 16.71
CA LEU A 52 1.28 13.55 16.15
C LEU A 52 1.08 13.44 14.63
N GLU A 53 2.07 12.90 13.91
CA GLU A 53 2.00 12.62 12.48
C GLU A 53 0.87 11.63 12.17
N GLU A 54 0.81 10.52 12.90
CA GLU A 54 -0.24 9.51 12.76
C GLU A 54 -1.62 10.07 13.09
N ARG A 55 -1.72 10.92 14.14
CA ARG A 55 -2.96 11.62 14.47
C ARG A 55 -3.43 12.53 13.33
N ARG A 56 -2.52 13.28 12.70
CA ARG A 56 -2.85 14.12 11.53
C ARG A 56 -3.32 13.28 10.35
N ARG A 57 -2.64 12.16 10.06
CA ARG A 57 -3.04 11.24 8.99
C ARG A 57 -4.43 10.65 9.24
N MET A 58 -4.69 10.22 10.46
CA MET A 58 -6.00 9.73 10.87
C MET A 58 -7.09 10.80 10.73
N GLU A 59 -6.78 12.04 11.08
CA GLU A 59 -7.72 13.16 10.97
C GLU A 59 -8.06 13.49 9.51
N ILE A 60 -7.06 13.52 8.62
CA ILE A 60 -7.27 13.70 7.17
C ILE A 60 -8.14 12.58 6.62
N LYS A 61 -7.81 11.32 6.93
CA LYS A 61 -8.57 10.15 6.47
C LYS A 61 -10.02 10.19 6.99
N LYS A 62 -10.21 10.57 8.26
CA LYS A 62 -11.54 10.73 8.87
C LYS A 62 -12.35 11.80 8.15
N ASN A 63 -11.74 12.95 7.85
CA ASN A 63 -12.41 14.05 7.15
C ASN A 63 -12.82 13.62 5.73
N LEU A 64 -11.94 12.93 5.00
CA LEU A 64 -12.25 12.40 3.67
C LEU A 64 -13.45 11.42 3.68
N ILE A 65 -13.49 10.51 4.67
CA ILE A 65 -14.61 9.57 4.81
C ILE A 65 -15.92 10.32 5.13
N ASN A 66 -15.86 11.32 6.00
CA ASN A 66 -17.03 12.10 6.37
C ASN A 66 -17.58 12.91 5.19
N ASP A 67 -16.70 13.54 4.40
CA ASP A 67 -17.09 14.26 3.19
C ASP A 67 -17.67 13.33 2.12
N ALA A 68 -17.11 12.12 1.95
CA ALA A 68 -17.67 11.13 1.05
C ALA A 68 -19.07 10.66 1.49
N ALA A 69 -19.28 10.41 2.79
CA ALA A 69 -20.57 10.04 3.33
C ALA A 69 -21.63 11.14 3.12
N LYS A 70 -21.28 12.41 3.37
CA LYS A 70 -22.18 13.55 3.12
C LYS A 70 -22.61 13.68 1.66
N LYS A 71 -21.70 13.40 0.71
CA LYS A 71 -22.02 13.42 -0.72
C LYS A 71 -22.95 12.29 -1.15
N GLN A 72 -22.91 11.13 -0.46
CA GLN A 72 -23.84 10.04 -0.75
C GLN A 72 -25.25 10.31 -0.20
N ASP A 73 -25.35 10.97 0.95
CA ASP A 73 -26.63 11.32 1.56
C ASP A 73 -27.27 12.58 0.96
N GLU A 74 -26.56 13.29 0.07
CA GLU A 74 -27.11 14.43 -0.66
C GLU A 74 -28.17 13.95 -1.67
N PRO A 75 -29.41 14.45 -1.61
CA PRO A 75 -30.44 14.05 -2.56
C PRO A 75 -30.03 14.48 -3.98
N VAL A 76 -29.80 13.49 -4.85
CA VAL A 76 -29.39 13.71 -6.24
C VAL A 76 -30.58 14.20 -7.05
N ASP A 77 -30.41 15.29 -7.78
CA ASP A 77 -31.40 15.79 -8.75
C ASP A 77 -31.36 14.93 -10.01
N ASP A 78 -32.46 14.25 -10.32
CA ASP A 78 -32.62 13.34 -11.46
C ASP A 78 -32.21 13.98 -12.79
N SER A 79 -32.42 15.30 -12.94
CA SER A 79 -32.05 16.04 -14.16
C SER A 79 -30.54 16.04 -14.38
N LYS A 80 -29.76 16.23 -13.32
CA LYS A 80 -28.29 16.24 -13.37
C LYS A 80 -27.72 14.83 -13.53
N LEU A 81 -28.36 13.82 -12.96
CA LEU A 81 -27.96 12.43 -13.12
C LEU A 81 -28.11 11.97 -14.56
N VAL A 82 -29.25 12.30 -15.18
CA VAL A 82 -29.51 12.00 -16.59
C VAL A 82 -28.52 12.75 -17.48
N GLU A 83 -28.26 14.03 -17.23
CA GLU A 83 -27.25 14.81 -17.98
C GLU A 83 -25.87 14.16 -17.89
N ALA A 84 -25.40 13.77 -16.70
CA ALA A 84 -24.11 13.09 -16.54
C ALA A 84 -24.05 11.68 -17.17
N MET A 85 -25.17 10.96 -17.24
CA MET A 85 -25.25 9.63 -17.89
C MET A 85 -25.32 9.73 -19.42
N PHE A 86 -25.85 10.83 -19.95
CA PHE A 86 -26.07 11.07 -21.38
C PHE A 86 -25.21 12.19 -21.97
N ASP A 87 -24.21 12.69 -21.25
CA ASP A 87 -23.17 13.63 -21.74
C ASP A 87 -22.36 13.08 -22.93
N PHE A 88 -22.43 11.77 -23.15
CA PHE A 88 -21.90 11.12 -24.35
C PHE A 88 -22.69 11.47 -25.63
N LEU A 89 -23.96 11.89 -25.51
CA LEU A 89 -24.77 12.25 -26.67
C LEU A 89 -24.50 13.70 -27.08
N PRO A 90 -24.30 13.98 -28.37
CA PRO A 90 -24.19 15.35 -28.85
C PRO A 90 -25.45 16.13 -28.49
N ASP A 91 -25.26 17.35 -27.98
CA ASP A 91 -26.35 18.23 -27.56
C ASP A 91 -27.43 18.31 -28.65
N SER A 92 -28.63 17.86 -28.30
CA SER A 92 -29.78 17.81 -29.21
C SER A 92 -30.34 19.19 -29.57
N SER A 93 -29.65 20.27 -29.18
CA SER A 93 -30.01 21.67 -29.47
C SER A 93 -29.48 22.17 -30.82
N SER A 94 -28.71 21.37 -31.56
CA SER A 94 -28.36 21.70 -32.95
C SER A 94 -29.45 21.24 -33.92
N GLU A 95 -30.47 22.09 -34.02
CA GLU A 95 -31.48 22.01 -35.07
C GLU A 95 -30.79 22.23 -36.44
N ALA A 96 -30.47 21.13 -37.14
CA ALA A 96 -30.12 21.15 -38.56
C ALA A 96 -30.76 19.95 -39.25
N PRO A 97 -31.58 20.16 -40.31
CA PRO A 97 -32.30 19.07 -40.94
C PRO A 97 -31.40 18.30 -41.90
N ALA A 98 -31.54 16.98 -41.85
CA ALA A 98 -31.27 16.00 -42.90
C ALA A 98 -29.90 16.07 -43.61
N THR A 99 -29.11 15.02 -43.47
CA THR A 99 -28.86 14.11 -44.61
C THR A 99 -28.16 12.84 -44.11
N ALA A 100 -28.69 11.72 -44.59
CA ALA A 100 -28.13 10.38 -44.55
C ALA A 100 -26.60 10.34 -44.33
N ARG A 101 -26.19 9.94 -43.12
CA ARG A 101 -24.93 9.22 -42.94
C ARG A 101 -25.22 8.02 -42.06
N GLU A 102 -25.06 6.88 -42.69
CA GLU A 102 -25.13 5.55 -42.13
C GLU A 102 -24.40 5.47 -40.80
N THR A 103 -24.91 4.62 -39.92
CA THR A 103 -24.33 4.21 -38.63
C THR A 103 -22.85 3.86 -38.79
N SER A 104 -21.99 4.87 -38.68
CA SER A 104 -20.56 4.73 -38.88
C SER A 104 -19.85 4.91 -37.55
N ILE A 105 -20.07 3.93 -36.67
CA ILE A 105 -19.45 3.75 -35.34
C ILE A 105 -17.92 3.54 -35.45
N PHE A 106 -17.36 3.49 -36.67
CA PHE A 106 -15.97 3.13 -36.93
C PHE A 106 -15.12 4.21 -37.62
N MET A 107 -15.65 5.42 -37.86
CA MET A 107 -14.89 6.46 -38.61
C MET A 107 -14.01 7.37 -37.74
N ASP A 108 -14.03 7.21 -36.41
CA ASP A 108 -13.19 7.99 -35.49
C ASP A 108 -12.14 7.12 -34.78
N LEU A 109 -11.60 6.12 -35.47
CA LEU A 109 -10.34 5.52 -35.04
C LEU A 109 -9.21 6.34 -35.69
N PRO A 110 -8.36 7.03 -34.90
CA PRO A 110 -7.25 7.77 -35.48
C PRO A 110 -6.36 6.79 -36.23
N ALA A 111 -6.16 7.04 -37.52
CA ALA A 111 -5.12 6.35 -38.28
C ALA A 111 -3.79 6.52 -37.52
N PRO A 112 -2.94 5.49 -37.41
CA PRO A 112 -1.70 5.58 -36.66
C PRO A 112 -0.78 6.54 -37.42
N LYS A 113 -0.87 7.82 -37.09
CA LYS A 113 0.20 8.78 -37.38
C LYS A 113 1.34 8.36 -36.48
N ALA A 114 2.31 7.68 -37.07
CA ALA A 114 3.61 7.48 -36.47
C ALA A 114 4.27 8.86 -36.39
N ASP A 115 3.94 9.62 -35.35
CA ASP A 115 4.70 10.80 -34.93
C ASP A 115 5.83 10.30 -34.00
N PRO A 116 7.10 10.23 -34.45
CA PRO A 116 8.20 9.70 -33.65
C PRO A 116 8.65 10.65 -32.51
N GLN A 117 7.81 11.59 -32.09
CA GLN A 117 8.15 12.65 -31.14
C GLN A 117 7.13 12.87 -30.03
N GLU A 118 6.12 12.02 -29.88
CA GLU A 118 5.51 11.84 -28.56
C GLU A 118 6.52 11.13 -27.67
N ILE A 119 7.38 11.95 -27.05
CA ILE A 119 8.16 11.58 -25.89
C ILE A 119 7.13 11.09 -24.87
N ILE A 120 7.00 9.76 -24.78
CA ILE A 120 6.33 9.08 -23.68
C ILE A 120 6.99 9.64 -22.45
N THR A 121 6.33 10.60 -21.81
CA THR A 121 6.79 11.13 -20.53
C THR A 121 6.78 9.91 -19.63
N PRO A 122 7.93 9.43 -19.12
CA PRO A 122 7.92 8.28 -18.25
C PRO A 122 7.05 8.69 -17.07
N MET A 123 5.90 8.02 -16.95
CA MET A 123 5.06 8.12 -15.79
C MET A 123 6.01 7.98 -14.60
N GLN A 124 6.11 9.02 -13.77
CA GLN A 124 6.83 8.90 -12.52
C GLN A 124 6.12 7.77 -11.78
N THR A 125 6.69 6.57 -11.88
CA THR A 125 6.43 5.52 -10.92
C THR A 125 6.89 6.15 -9.62
N THR A 126 5.94 6.66 -8.84
CA THR A 126 6.14 6.74 -7.40
C THR A 126 6.83 5.44 -7.03
N ALA A 127 7.93 5.51 -6.30
CA ALA A 127 8.49 4.32 -5.68
C ALA A 127 7.39 3.77 -4.79
N GLU A 128 6.54 2.90 -5.36
CA GLU A 128 5.70 2.01 -4.62
C GLU A 128 6.71 1.29 -3.75
N ASP A 129 6.60 1.50 -2.43
CA ASP A 129 7.35 0.75 -1.45
C ASP A 129 7.26 -0.71 -1.90
N GLU A 130 8.36 -1.23 -2.44
CA GLU A 130 8.40 -2.54 -3.08
C GLU A 130 8.05 -3.52 -1.96
N GLU A 131 6.80 -3.99 -1.94
CA GLU A 131 6.30 -4.75 -0.80
C GLU A 131 7.23 -5.94 -0.60
N ASP A 132 7.72 -6.12 0.63
CA ASP A 132 8.65 -7.21 0.93
C ASP A 132 7.92 -8.56 0.80
N LEU A 133 8.06 -9.17 -0.38
CA LEU A 133 7.47 -10.48 -0.67
C LEU A 133 8.32 -11.65 -0.17
N SER A 134 9.45 -11.41 0.50
CA SER A 134 10.38 -12.46 0.92
C SER A 134 9.76 -13.47 1.89
N GLU A 135 8.66 -13.09 2.56
CA GLU A 135 7.89 -13.96 3.42
C GLU A 135 6.97 -14.92 2.66
N PHE A 136 6.55 -14.61 1.43
CA PHE A 136 5.60 -15.37 0.61
C PHE A 136 6.31 -16.48 -0.17
N LYS A 137 6.83 -17.47 0.55
CA LYS A 137 7.51 -18.62 -0.05
C LYS A 137 6.49 -19.69 -0.46
N PHE A 138 6.63 -20.25 -1.66
CA PHE A 138 5.77 -21.35 -2.14
C PHE A 138 5.69 -22.53 -1.16
N GLN A 139 6.81 -22.88 -0.51
CA GLN A 139 6.85 -23.92 0.51
C GLN A 139 5.88 -23.64 1.68
N LYS A 140 5.72 -22.39 2.11
CA LYS A 140 4.77 -22.04 3.17
C LYS A 140 3.34 -22.26 2.67
N PHE A 141 3.03 -21.80 1.46
CA PHE A 141 1.71 -21.98 0.85
C PHE A 141 1.36 -23.48 0.73
N ALA A 142 2.27 -24.27 0.16
CA ALA A 142 2.06 -25.71 0.00
C ALA A 142 1.87 -26.43 1.35
N ALA A 143 2.67 -26.10 2.37
CA ALA A 143 2.53 -26.71 3.70
C ALA A 143 1.20 -26.36 4.38
N THR A 144 0.65 -25.17 4.11
CA THR A 144 -0.61 -24.71 4.71
C THR A 144 -1.83 -25.25 3.99
N TYR A 145 -1.80 -25.35 2.65
CA TYR A 145 -3.00 -25.58 1.85
C TYR A 145 -3.01 -26.90 1.07
N PHE A 146 -1.88 -27.59 0.90
CA PHE A 146 -1.90 -28.85 0.17
C PHE A 146 -2.70 -29.91 0.92
N GLN A 147 -3.55 -30.63 0.18
CA GLN A 147 -4.32 -31.74 0.70
C GLN A 147 -3.44 -32.99 0.82
N GLY A 148 -3.59 -33.69 1.94
CA GLY A 148 -2.85 -34.92 2.21
C GLY A 148 -1.37 -34.70 2.49
N ASN A 149 -0.61 -35.79 2.56
CA ASN A 149 0.82 -35.77 2.91
C ASN A 149 1.72 -35.47 1.69
N ILE A 150 1.35 -34.50 0.86
CA ILE A 150 2.07 -34.14 -0.37
C ILE A 150 2.98 -32.94 -0.10
N THR A 151 4.21 -32.99 -0.62
CA THR A 151 5.21 -31.93 -0.44
C THR A 151 5.28 -30.99 -1.64
N HIS A 152 5.91 -29.83 -1.47
CA HIS A 152 6.19 -28.86 -2.54
C HIS A 152 7.30 -29.29 -3.51
N GLN A 153 7.91 -30.47 -3.29
CA GLN A 153 9.04 -30.96 -4.09
C GLN A 153 8.55 -31.82 -5.25
N TYR A 154 9.40 -31.96 -6.27
CA TYR A 154 9.13 -32.83 -7.42
C TYR A 154 8.84 -34.28 -6.98
N SER A 155 7.79 -34.87 -7.55
CA SER A 155 7.40 -36.26 -7.34
C SER A 155 6.93 -36.89 -8.64
N ARG A 156 7.27 -38.17 -8.84
CA ARG A 156 6.76 -38.99 -9.96
C ARG A 156 5.53 -39.82 -9.58
N LYS A 157 5.11 -39.76 -8.31
CA LYS A 157 3.94 -40.50 -7.83
C LYS A 157 2.68 -39.83 -8.39
N PRO A 158 1.72 -40.59 -8.96
CA PRO A 158 0.47 -40.02 -9.41
C PRO A 158 -0.31 -39.44 -8.23
N LEU A 159 -0.94 -38.29 -8.44
CA LEU A 159 -1.81 -37.65 -7.45
C LEU A 159 -3.12 -38.42 -7.35
N LYS A 160 -3.54 -38.71 -6.12
CA LYS A 160 -4.84 -39.38 -5.86
C LYS A 160 -6.00 -38.39 -5.74
N HIS A 161 -5.69 -37.16 -5.32
CA HIS A 161 -6.61 -36.05 -5.14
C HIS A 161 -5.92 -34.76 -5.60
N PRO A 162 -6.68 -33.72 -5.95
CA PRO A 162 -6.14 -32.38 -6.23
C PRO A 162 -5.27 -31.87 -5.07
N LEU A 163 -4.29 -31.01 -5.39
CA LEU A 163 -3.42 -30.43 -4.36
C LEU A 163 -4.19 -29.48 -3.45
N LEU A 164 -5.23 -28.80 -3.94
CA LEU A 164 -6.03 -27.85 -3.16
C LEU A 164 -7.48 -28.29 -3.09
N PRO A 165 -8.23 -27.90 -2.04
CA PRO A 165 -9.67 -28.11 -1.99
C PRO A 165 -10.37 -27.43 -3.16
N LEU A 166 -11.13 -28.23 -3.91
CA LEU A 166 -11.98 -27.75 -5.00
C LEU A 166 -13.41 -27.63 -4.48
N HIS A 167 -14.03 -26.47 -4.71
CA HIS A 167 -15.37 -26.16 -4.22
C HIS A 167 -16.48 -26.78 -5.07
N THR A 168 -16.19 -27.10 -6.32
CA THR A 168 -17.15 -27.72 -7.24
C THR A 168 -16.74 -29.15 -7.54
N GLN A 169 -17.74 -30.04 -7.66
CA GLN A 169 -17.48 -31.44 -7.97
C GLN A 169 -17.08 -31.64 -9.45
N GLY A 170 -17.33 -30.67 -10.32
CA GLY A 170 -16.95 -30.72 -11.73
C GLY A 170 -15.44 -30.55 -11.98
N ASP A 171 -14.71 -30.02 -11.00
CA ASP A 171 -13.26 -29.80 -11.10
C ASP A 171 -12.45 -31.01 -10.57
N GLN A 172 -13.10 -32.03 -10.01
CA GLN A 172 -12.45 -33.25 -9.55
C GLN A 172 -12.34 -34.25 -10.72
N LEU A 173 -11.12 -34.42 -11.23
CA LEU A 173 -10.76 -35.41 -12.26
C LEU A 173 -11.11 -36.85 -11.86
#